data_AF-A0A0C3ANL5-F1
#
_entry.id   AF-A0A0C3ANL5-F1
#
_cell.length_a   1.000
_cell.length_b   1.000
_cell.length_c   1.000
_cell.angle_alpha   90.00
_cell.angle_beta   90.00
_cell.angle_gamma   90.00
#
_symmetry.space_group_name_H-M   'P 1'
#
loop_
_entity.id
_entity.type
_entity.pdbx_description
1 polymer ?
#
loop_
_entity_poly.entity_id
_entity_poly.type
_entity_poly.pdbx_seq_one_letter_code
_entity_poly.pdbx_strand_id
1 'polypeptide(L)'
;MRFFSISVSLILAALSTHCAAQKSPPTCLDASLKGHILSATCQRNDPNRTQVKTTLDMNKCFAYNPNNKKLQCGKGYTNSCTKCELDASDFLDCECGEDHHQTSINPLDCVKLNDDGTLACKQ
;
A
#
# COMPACT_ATOMS: atom_id res chain seq x y z
N MET A 1 -38.09 -55.92 -33.37
CA MET A 1 -37.70 -54.91 -32.35
C MET A 1 -36.25 -54.52 -32.57
N ARG A 2 -35.91 -53.26 -32.23
CA ARG A 2 -34.56 -52.65 -32.12
C ARG A 2 -34.12 -51.78 -33.30
N PHE A 3 -34.66 -50.57 -33.34
CA PHE A 3 -33.86 -49.37 -33.63
C PHE A 3 -33.15 -48.95 -32.34
N PHE A 4 -31.94 -48.40 -32.43
CA PHE A 4 -31.39 -47.27 -31.65
C PHE A 4 -29.86 -47.32 -31.71
N SER A 5 -29.26 -46.32 -32.35
CA SER A 5 -27.93 -45.81 -31.99
C SER A 5 -27.83 -44.37 -32.48
N ILE A 6 -28.27 -43.45 -31.63
CA ILE A 6 -28.05 -42.01 -31.82
C ILE A 6 -26.64 -41.74 -31.29
N SER A 7 -25.73 -41.40 -32.20
CA SER A 7 -24.37 -40.96 -31.83
C SER A 7 -24.45 -39.51 -31.39
N VAL A 8 -24.46 -39.27 -30.08
CA VAL A 8 -24.31 -37.93 -29.49
C VAL A 8 -22.82 -37.60 -29.48
N SER A 9 -22.36 -36.79 -30.43
CA SER A 9 -21.00 -36.26 -30.42
C SER A 9 -20.91 -35.15 -29.37
N LEU A 10 -20.16 -35.43 -28.30
CA LEU A 10 -19.82 -34.47 -27.25
C LEU A 10 -18.97 -33.33 -27.82
N ILE A 11 -19.49 -32.12 -27.70
CA ILE A 11 -18.83 -30.87 -28.08
C ILE A 11 -17.61 -30.66 -27.17
N LEU A 12 -16.42 -30.67 -27.75
CA LEU A 12 -15.18 -30.33 -27.04
C LEU A 12 -15.04 -28.80 -27.01
N ALA A 13 -15.64 -28.16 -26.01
CA ALA A 13 -15.39 -26.76 -25.73
C ALA A 13 -13.98 -26.63 -25.14
N ALA A 14 -13.01 -26.24 -25.99
CA ALA A 14 -11.69 -25.82 -25.54
C ALA A 14 -11.84 -24.53 -24.73
N LEU A 15 -11.87 -24.66 -23.40
CA LEU A 15 -11.66 -23.54 -22.50
C LEU A 15 -10.23 -23.04 -22.70
N SER A 16 -10.08 -21.98 -23.51
CA SER A 16 -8.87 -21.17 -23.53
C SER A 16 -8.75 -20.48 -22.17
N THR A 17 -8.00 -21.12 -21.27
CA THR A 17 -7.49 -20.49 -20.06
C THR A 17 -6.61 -19.35 -20.49
N HIS A 18 -7.18 -18.14 -20.46
CA HIS A 18 -6.40 -16.92 -20.53
C HIS A 18 -5.52 -16.93 -19.29
N CYS A 19 -4.22 -17.19 -19.46
CA CYS A 19 -3.24 -16.84 -18.45
C CYS A 19 -3.20 -15.32 -18.39
N ALA A 20 -4.17 -14.71 -17.70
CA ALA A 20 -3.97 -13.40 -17.14
C ALA A 20 -2.76 -13.56 -16.24
N ALA A 21 -1.60 -13.07 -16.69
CA ALA A 21 -0.44 -12.90 -15.81
C ALA A 21 -0.96 -12.11 -14.62
N GLN A 22 -1.19 -12.80 -13.49
CA GLN A 22 -1.64 -12.16 -12.27
C GLN A 22 -0.50 -11.26 -11.83
N LYS A 23 -0.59 -10.01 -12.25
CA LYS A 23 0.31 -8.94 -11.85
C LYS A 23 0.06 -8.74 -10.37
N SER A 24 0.81 -9.47 -9.54
CA SER A 24 0.71 -9.31 -8.08
C SER A 24 0.96 -7.84 -7.76
N PRO A 25 0.20 -7.25 -6.82
CA PRO A 25 0.41 -5.86 -6.47
C PRO A 25 1.87 -5.65 -6.06
N PRO A 26 2.50 -4.54 -6.49
CA PRO A 26 3.86 -4.23 -6.09
C PRO A 26 3.91 -4.08 -4.56
N THR A 27 4.92 -4.70 -3.94
CA THR A 27 5.10 -4.75 -2.49
C THR A 27 6.33 -3.95 -2.07
N CYS A 28 6.29 -3.41 -0.84
CA CYS A 28 7.45 -2.83 -0.19
C CYS A 28 7.87 -3.71 0.98
N LEU A 29 9.18 -3.74 1.25
CA LEU A 29 9.83 -4.47 2.33
C LEU A 29 10.75 -3.54 3.10
N ASP A 30 11.11 -3.95 4.32
CA ASP A 30 12.08 -3.27 5.19
C ASP A 30 11.74 -1.79 5.42
N ALA A 31 10.45 -1.51 5.64
CA ALA A 31 9.98 -0.16 5.96
C ALA A 31 10.57 0.27 7.32
N SER A 32 11.18 1.45 7.34
CA SER A 32 11.77 2.02 8.55
C SER A 32 11.55 3.52 8.57
N LEU A 33 11.10 4.03 9.71
CA LEU A 33 10.89 5.45 9.95
C LEU A 33 12.03 6.02 10.79
N LYS A 34 12.72 7.03 10.26
CA LYS A 34 13.72 7.80 11.01
C LYS A 34 13.30 9.27 11.03
N GLY A 35 12.79 9.72 12.18
CA GLY A 35 12.14 11.02 12.28
C GLY A 35 10.85 11.03 11.46
N HIS A 36 10.78 11.85 10.41
CA HIS A 36 9.65 11.87 9.47
C HIS A 36 10.00 11.27 8.10
N ILE A 37 11.19 10.68 7.95
CA ILE A 37 11.64 10.08 6.69
C ILE A 37 11.38 8.58 6.73
N LEU A 38 10.41 8.14 5.94
CA LEU A 38 10.15 6.73 5.66
C LEU A 38 11.12 6.24 4.60
N SER A 39 11.83 5.16 4.87
CA SER A 39 12.66 4.45 3.89
C SER A 39 12.12 3.04 3.72
N ALA A 40 12.06 2.55 2.48
CA ALA A 40 11.64 1.19 2.17
C ALA A 40 12.32 0.69 0.89
N THR A 41 12.31 -0.63 0.69
CA THR A 41 12.70 -1.24 -0.58
C THR A 41 11.44 -1.76 -1.26
N CYS A 42 11.05 -1.16 -2.38
CA CYS A 42 9.81 -1.48 -3.08
C CYS A 42 10.06 -2.13 -4.44
N GLN A 43 9.14 -3.01 -4.83
CA GLN A 43 9.18 -3.66 -6.11
C GLN A 43 8.63 -2.73 -7.20
N ARG A 44 9.39 -2.55 -8.27
CA ARG A 44 8.92 -1.91 -9.49
C ARG A 44 7.90 -2.77 -10.19
N ASN A 45 7.05 -2.09 -10.94
CA ASN A 45 6.04 -2.71 -11.77
C ASN A 45 6.54 -3.03 -13.17
N ASP A 46 7.76 -3.57 -13.27
CA ASP A 46 8.43 -3.97 -14.51
C ASP A 46 8.43 -5.51 -14.68
N PRO A 47 8.71 -6.04 -15.89
CA PRO A 47 8.71 -7.49 -16.13
C PRO A 47 9.71 -8.27 -15.28
N ASN A 48 10.80 -7.63 -14.85
CA ASN A 48 11.87 -8.24 -14.07
C ASN A 48 11.63 -8.10 -12.55
N ARG A 49 10.56 -7.40 -12.15
CA ARG A 49 10.17 -7.10 -10.79
C ARG A 49 11.32 -6.52 -9.97
N THR A 50 12.07 -5.59 -10.58
CA THR A 50 13.27 -5.04 -9.94
C THR A 50 12.94 -4.34 -8.63
N GLN A 51 13.81 -4.45 -7.63
CA GLN A 51 13.66 -3.73 -6.37
C GLN A 51 14.37 -2.38 -6.42
N VAL A 52 13.74 -1.37 -5.82
CA VAL A 52 14.30 -0.03 -5.70
C VAL A 52 14.16 0.46 -4.26
N LYS A 53 15.23 1.06 -3.74
CA LYS A 53 15.16 1.78 -2.47
C LYS A 53 14.46 3.11 -2.71
N THR A 54 13.49 3.42 -1.89
CA THR A 54 12.72 4.65 -1.97
C THR A 54 12.61 5.29 -0.60
N THR A 55 12.48 6.62 -0.61
CA THR A 55 12.33 7.42 0.59
C THR A 55 11.18 8.39 0.41
N LEU A 56 10.37 8.56 1.45
CA LEU A 56 9.28 9.51 1.48
C LEU A 56 9.35 10.32 2.76
N ASP A 57 9.28 11.64 2.61
CA ASP A 57 9.04 12.55 3.72
C ASP A 57 7.56 12.49 4.10
N MET A 58 7.24 11.79 5.20
CA MET A 58 5.88 11.63 5.71
C MET A 58 5.28 12.98 6.11
N ASN A 59 6.08 13.99 6.45
CA ASN A 59 5.56 15.32 6.79
C ASN A 59 4.85 15.99 5.60
N LYS A 60 5.10 15.51 4.39
CA LYS A 60 4.40 15.95 3.17
C LYS A 60 3.07 15.25 2.91
N CYS A 61 2.75 14.18 3.65
CA CYS A 61 1.57 13.35 3.42
C CYS A 61 0.60 13.31 4.60
N PHE A 62 1.04 13.67 5.80
CA PHE A 62 0.22 13.64 7.01
C PHE A 62 0.12 15.03 7.66
N ALA A 63 -1.04 15.28 8.28
CA ALA A 63 -1.32 16.42 9.16
C ALA A 63 -1.98 15.92 10.44
N TYR A 64 -1.84 16.70 11.51
CA TYR A 64 -2.63 16.53 12.73
C TYR A 64 -3.81 17.50 12.73
N ASN A 65 -5.00 16.99 13.04
CA ASN A 65 -6.19 17.81 13.18
C ASN A 65 -6.53 17.99 14.67
N PRO A 66 -6.34 19.18 15.25
CA PRO A 66 -6.55 19.41 16.68
C PRO A 66 -8.03 19.35 17.08
N ASN A 67 -8.96 19.55 16.14
CA ASN A 67 -10.40 19.55 16.45
C ASN A 67 -10.93 18.14 16.77
N ASN A 68 -10.37 17.11 16.13
CA ASN A 68 -10.75 15.72 16.35
C ASN A 68 -9.63 14.87 16.96
N LYS A 69 -8.48 15.48 17.24
CA LYS A 69 -7.26 14.86 17.79
C LYS A 69 -6.77 13.65 17.01
N LYS A 70 -6.83 13.69 15.68
CA LYS A 70 -6.39 12.58 14.81
C LYS A 70 -5.37 13.01 13.77
N LEU A 71 -4.48 12.06 13.43
CA LEU A 71 -3.75 12.13 12.17
C LEU A 71 -4.71 11.96 10.98
N GLN A 72 -4.40 12.63 9.89
CA GLN A 72 -5.14 12.57 8.63
C GLN A 72 -4.20 12.87 7.46
N CYS A 73 -4.67 12.62 6.23
CA CYS A 73 -3.92 13.02 5.04
C CYS A 73 -3.82 14.54 4.97
N GLY A 74 -2.62 15.05 4.71
CA GLY A 74 -2.34 16.48 4.74
C GLY A 74 -0.84 16.77 4.75
N LYS A 75 -0.45 17.92 5.30
CA LYS A 75 0.97 18.31 5.43
C LYS A 75 1.23 18.90 6.80
N GLY A 76 2.42 18.67 7.34
CA GLY A 76 2.94 19.39 8.50
C GLY A 76 2.62 18.76 9.86
N TYR A 77 2.34 17.45 9.96
CA TYR A 77 2.08 16.82 11.26
C TYR A 77 3.24 16.97 12.26
N THR A 78 4.50 17.07 11.80
CA THR A 78 5.67 17.23 12.69
C THR A 78 5.65 18.51 13.52
N ASN A 79 4.83 19.49 13.13
CA ASN A 79 4.66 20.73 13.90
C ASN A 79 3.87 20.52 15.19
N SER A 80 3.10 19.45 15.29
CA SER A 80 2.20 19.18 16.41
C SER A 80 2.35 17.77 16.97
N CYS A 81 3.20 16.94 16.37
CA CYS A 81 3.39 15.55 16.74
C CYS A 81 4.85 15.23 17.03
N THR A 82 5.06 14.35 17.98
CA THR A 82 6.36 13.85 18.45
C THR A 82 6.28 12.34 18.70
N LYS A 83 7.44 11.72 18.97
CA LYS A 83 7.55 10.27 19.24
C LYS A 83 6.79 9.41 18.23
N CYS A 84 7.01 9.69 16.95
CA CYS A 84 6.35 8.96 15.89
C CYS A 84 7.15 7.73 15.48
N GLU A 85 6.48 6.61 15.34
CA GLU A 85 7.07 5.33 14.94
C GLU A 85 6.11 4.53 14.06
N LEU A 86 6.65 3.57 13.31
CA LEU A 86 5.85 2.53 12.69
C LEU A 86 5.70 1.39 13.67
N ASP A 87 4.46 0.99 13.95
CA ASP A 87 4.18 -0.16 14.80
C ASP A 87 4.45 -1.49 14.05
N ALA A 88 4.25 -2.63 14.73
CA ALA A 88 4.45 -3.94 14.13
C ALA A 88 3.43 -4.29 13.02
N SER A 89 2.38 -3.47 12.87
CA SER A 89 1.33 -3.59 11.84
C SER A 89 1.51 -2.55 10.73
N ASP A 90 2.64 -1.85 10.69
CA ASP A 90 2.97 -0.75 9.78
C ASP A 90 2.05 0.49 9.90
N PHE A 91 1.37 0.67 11.03
CA PHE A 91 0.64 1.90 11.36
C PHE A 91 1.60 3.00 11.83
N LEU A 92 1.32 4.24 11.45
CA LEU A 92 2.04 5.40 11.98
C LEU A 92 1.39 5.82 13.29
N ASP A 93 2.08 5.53 14.39
CA ASP A 93 1.70 5.95 15.73
C ASP A 93 2.49 7.20 16.11
N CYS A 94 1.82 8.17 16.74
CA CYS A 94 2.40 9.44 17.18
C CYS A 94 1.76 9.94 18.48
N GLU A 95 2.50 10.73 19.26
CA GLU A 95 1.96 11.60 20.30
C GLU A 95 1.77 13.01 19.74
N CYS A 96 0.55 13.52 19.71
CA CYS A 96 0.21 14.79 19.07
C CYS A 96 -0.57 15.75 19.99
N GLY A 97 -0.47 17.04 19.70
CA GLY A 97 -1.11 18.10 20.47
C GLY A 97 -0.39 18.43 21.78
N GLU A 98 -0.87 19.46 22.47
CA GLU A 98 -0.31 19.92 23.74
C GLU A 98 -0.49 18.92 24.88
N ASP A 99 -1.54 18.10 24.81
CA ASP A 99 -1.84 17.05 25.77
C ASP A 99 -1.15 15.72 25.45
N HIS A 100 -0.26 15.69 24.43
CA HIS A 100 0.47 14.50 23.99
C HIS A 100 -0.45 13.30 23.71
N HIS A 101 -1.60 13.55 23.08
CA HIS A 101 -2.57 12.52 22.75
C HIS A 101 -2.01 11.50 21.75
N GLN A 102 -2.14 10.21 22.07
CA GLN A 102 -1.76 9.15 21.14
C GLN A 102 -2.76 9.02 20.00
N THR A 103 -2.27 8.99 18.78
CA THR A 103 -3.07 8.79 17.58
C THR A 103 -2.33 7.90 16.59
N SER A 104 -3.11 7.15 15.81
CA SER A 104 -2.63 6.15 14.87
C SER A 104 -3.34 6.32 13.52
N ILE A 105 -2.62 6.14 12.43
CA ILE A 105 -3.18 6.13 11.07
C ILE A 105 -2.48 5.07 10.23
N ASN A 106 -3.23 4.41 9.35
CA ASN A 106 -2.62 3.54 8.35
C ASN A 106 -1.94 4.42 7.29
N PRO A 107 -0.61 4.34 7.10
CA PRO A 107 0.09 5.16 6.11
C PRO A 107 -0.42 4.94 4.68
N LEU A 108 -0.95 3.75 4.39
CA LEU A 108 -1.55 3.42 3.09
C LEU A 108 -2.79 4.24 2.79
N ASP A 109 -3.41 4.91 3.77
CA ASP A 109 -4.53 5.82 3.53
C ASP A 109 -4.07 7.07 2.78
N CYS A 110 -2.84 7.53 3.02
CA CYS A 110 -2.30 8.79 2.49
C CYS A 110 -1.08 8.63 1.56
N VAL A 111 -0.50 7.43 1.49
CA VAL A 111 0.69 7.12 0.68
C VAL A 111 0.33 6.10 -0.39
N LYS A 112 0.93 6.25 -1.57
CA LYS A 112 0.85 5.30 -2.68
C LYS A 112 2.23 4.88 -3.14
N LEU A 113 2.28 3.69 -3.74
CA LEU A 113 3.42 3.19 -4.49
C LEU A 113 3.19 3.44 -5.98
N ASN A 114 4.12 4.14 -6.63
CA ASN A 114 4.11 4.35 -8.06
C ASN A 114 4.66 3.12 -8.81
N ASP A 115 4.37 3.03 -10.11
CA ASP A 115 4.82 1.91 -10.95
C ASP A 115 6.35 1.78 -11.06
N ASP A 116 7.08 2.87 -10.87
CA ASP A 116 8.55 2.88 -10.84
C ASP A 116 9.14 2.44 -9.49
N GLY A 117 8.29 2.00 -8.56
CA GLY A 117 8.63 1.56 -7.22
C GLY A 117 8.87 2.72 -6.23
N THR A 118 8.58 3.96 -6.58
CA THR A 118 8.73 5.11 -5.67
C THR A 118 7.50 5.34 -4.80
N LEU A 119 7.70 5.71 -3.53
CA LEU A 119 6.62 6.13 -2.65
C LEU A 119 6.28 7.61 -2.85
N ALA A 120 4.98 7.94 -2.84
CA ALA A 120 4.48 9.31 -2.95
C ALA A 120 3.22 9.50 -2.11
N CYS A 121 2.90 10.74 -1.75
CA CYS A 121 1.59 11.05 -1.17
C CYS A 121 0.48 10.82 -2.21
N LYS A 122 -0.67 10.35 -1.76
CA LYS A 122 -1.91 10.42 -2.54
C LYS A 122 -2.31 11.90 -2.67
N GLN A 123 -2.79 12.26 -3.85
CA GLN A 123 -3.35 13.59 -4.14
C GLN A 123 -4.86 13.52 -4.04
#